data_AF-A0A1V1WX72-F1
#
_entry.id   AF-A0A1V1WX72-F1
#
_cell.length_a   1.000
_cell.length_b   1.000
_cell.length_c   1.000
_cell.angle_alpha   90.00
_cell.angle_beta   90.00
_cell.angle_gamma   90.00
#
_symmetry.space_group_name_H-M   'P 1'
#
loop_
_entity.id
_entity.type
_entity.pdbx_description
1 polymer ?
#
loop_
_entity_poly.entity_id
_entity_poly.type
_entity_poly.pdbx_seq_one_letter_code
_entity_poly.pdbx_strand_id
1 'polypeptide(L)'
;KLAYILAAIMLVVGIVSYGAAPAKTPDVPVRIMFKVIAGNVLFDHNTHTVESGYGLSCRDCHHHPEEEEDEEEQAFRACGDCHQLPKKGETSPQFCLECHEPEDIEDVEITKKSDAFHSQCEECHKDVGIGPIEDNDRCTWCHFMK
;
A
#
# COMPACT_ATOMS: atom_id res chain seq x y z
N LYS A 1 35.01 -17.67 -37.39
CA LYS A 1 34.32 -16.55 -38.09
C LYS A 1 32.80 -16.74 -38.05
N LEU A 2 32.25 -17.83 -38.60
CA LEU A 2 30.82 -18.18 -38.50
C LEU A 2 30.28 -18.22 -37.06
N ALA A 3 31.01 -18.83 -36.12
CA ALA A 3 30.59 -18.89 -34.71
C ALA A 3 30.45 -17.51 -34.05
N TYR A 4 31.34 -16.56 -34.36
CA TYR A 4 31.28 -15.19 -33.83
C TYR A 4 30.11 -14.40 -34.44
N ILE A 5 29.81 -14.63 -35.72
CA ILE A 5 28.66 -14.02 -36.40
C ILE A 5 27.35 -14.55 -35.78
N LEU A 6 27.26 -15.86 -35.58
CA LEU A 6 26.10 -16.49 -34.94
C LEU A 6 25.91 -15.97 -33.50
N ALA A 7 26.99 -15.87 -32.72
CA ALA A 7 26.94 -15.33 -31.36
C ALA A 7 26.49 -13.87 -31.33
N ALA A 8 26.96 -13.04 -32.26
CA ALA A 8 26.51 -11.65 -32.38
C ALA A 8 25.02 -11.55 -32.71
N ILE A 9 24.51 -12.40 -33.61
CA ILE A 9 23.08 -12.45 -33.95
C ILE A 9 22.25 -12.86 -32.72
N MET A 10 22.67 -13.90 -31.98
CA MET A 10 21.95 -14.32 -30.78
C MET A 10 21.97 -13.26 -29.67
N LEU A 11 23.08 -12.53 -29.52
CA LEU A 11 23.17 -11.41 -28.59
C LEU A 11 22.18 -10.31 -28.96
N VAL A 12 22.12 -9.92 -30.25
CA VAL A 12 21.18 -8.90 -30.73
C VAL A 12 19.74 -9.35 -30.53
N VAL A 13 19.40 -10.60 -30.88
CA VAL A 13 18.06 -11.15 -30.68
C VAL A 13 17.70 -11.21 -29.20
N GLY A 14 18.64 -11.57 -28.32
CA GLY A 14 18.44 -11.56 -26.87
C GLY A 14 18.16 -10.16 -26.33
N ILE A 15 18.93 -9.15 -26.76
CA ILE A 15 18.73 -7.75 -26.37
C ILE A 15 17.37 -7.24 -26.84
N VAL A 16 17.01 -7.52 -28.11
CA VAL A 16 15.71 -7.10 -28.67
C VAL A 16 14.57 -7.80 -27.94
N SER A 17 14.68 -9.11 -27.67
CA SER A 17 13.63 -9.86 -26.98
C SER A 17 13.44 -9.39 -25.53
N TYR A 18 14.52 -9.02 -24.85
CA TYR A 18 14.46 -8.47 -23.49
C TYR A 18 13.87 -7.06 -23.45
N GLY A 19 14.22 -6.21 -24.42
CA GLY A 19 13.83 -4.79 -24.43
C GLY A 19 12.51 -4.46 -25.13
N ALA A 20 12.01 -5.31 -26.04
CA ALA A 20 10.88 -4.96 -26.91
C ALA A 20 9.50 -5.18 -26.27
N ALA A 21 9.40 -5.95 -25.19
CA ALA A 21 8.13 -6.25 -24.54
C ALA A 21 8.26 -6.23 -23.01
N PRO A 22 8.56 -5.06 -22.40
CA PRO A 22 8.36 -4.94 -20.96
C PRO A 22 6.89 -5.24 -20.66
N ALA A 23 6.64 -6.13 -19.70
CA ALA A 23 5.29 -6.40 -19.24
C ALA A 23 4.65 -5.07 -18.81
N LYS A 24 3.39 -4.85 -19.18
CA LYS A 24 2.64 -3.70 -18.69
C LYS A 24 2.64 -3.74 -17.17
N THR A 25 2.92 -2.61 -16.54
CA THR A 25 2.72 -2.46 -15.11
C THR A 25 1.24 -2.70 -14.82
N PRO A 26 0.89 -3.62 -13.91
CA PRO A 26 -0.49 -3.78 -13.49
C PRO A 26 -1.03 -2.47 -12.91
N ASP A 27 -2.31 -2.18 -13.12
CA ASP A 27 -2.97 -0.97 -12.61
C ASP A 27 -3.01 -0.98 -11.07
N VAL A 28 -3.24 -2.16 -10.48
CA VAL A 28 -3.13 -2.37 -9.03
C VAL A 28 -1.71 -2.83 -8.69
N PRO A 29 -1.00 -2.14 -7.78
CA PRO A 29 0.35 -2.52 -7.41
C PRO A 29 0.33 -3.85 -6.66
N VAL A 30 1.07 -4.84 -7.18
CA VAL A 30 1.19 -6.18 -6.56
C VAL A 30 1.87 -6.12 -5.19
N ARG A 31 2.94 -5.31 -5.08
CA ARG A 31 3.71 -5.11 -3.85
C ARG A 31 4.07 -3.65 -3.67
N ILE A 32 3.97 -3.16 -2.44
CA ILE A 32 4.25 -1.79 -2.05
C ILE A 32 5.32 -1.81 -0.96
N MET A 33 6.35 -0.97 -1.09
CA MET A 33 7.37 -0.80 -0.06
C MET A 33 7.13 0.50 0.69
N PHE A 34 6.66 0.41 1.94
CA PHE A 34 6.57 1.56 2.82
C PHE A 34 7.94 1.91 3.37
N LYS A 35 8.42 3.11 3.06
CA LYS A 35 9.69 3.64 3.53
C LYS A 35 9.49 4.40 4.83
N VAL A 36 9.95 3.83 5.94
CA VAL A 36 9.78 4.41 7.28
C VAL A 36 11.07 4.27 8.10
N ILE A 37 11.21 5.12 9.13
CA ILE A 37 12.44 5.25 9.92
C ILE A 37 12.76 3.95 10.69
N ALA A 38 11.75 3.21 11.12
CA ALA A 38 11.89 1.96 11.88
C ALA A 38 12.32 0.73 11.04
N GLY A 39 12.61 0.92 9.75
CA GLY A 39 12.84 -0.17 8.79
C GLY A 39 11.69 -0.27 7.80
N ASN A 40 11.99 -0.59 6.54
CA ASN A 40 10.96 -0.61 5.50
C ASN A 40 10.00 -1.78 5.72
N VAL A 41 8.73 -1.57 5.38
CA VAL A 41 7.69 -2.60 5.43
C VAL A 41 7.29 -2.95 4.00
N LEU A 42 7.41 -4.23 3.63
CA LEU A 42 6.95 -4.73 2.34
C LEU A 42 5.52 -5.25 2.51
N PHE A 43 4.57 -4.61 1.84
CA PHE A 43 3.19 -5.03 1.76
C PHE A 43 2.91 -5.69 0.41
N ASP A 44 2.15 -6.79 0.42
CA ASP A 44 1.82 -7.57 -0.77
C ASP A 44 0.30 -7.56 -0.99
N HIS A 45 -0.16 -6.64 -1.84
CA HIS A 45 -1.59 -6.48 -2.14
C HIS A 45 -2.19 -7.77 -2.67
N ASN A 46 -1.45 -8.51 -3.50
CA ASN A 46 -1.96 -9.74 -4.09
C ASN A 46 -2.29 -10.78 -3.03
N THR A 47 -1.41 -10.98 -2.05
CA THR A 47 -1.66 -11.91 -0.93
C THR A 47 -2.90 -11.51 -0.13
N HIS A 48 -3.15 -10.22 0.03
CA HIS A 48 -4.27 -9.73 0.83
C HIS A 48 -5.60 -9.78 0.07
N THR A 49 -5.62 -9.57 -1.24
CA THR A 49 -6.88 -9.43 -2.00
C THR A 49 -7.32 -10.68 -2.75
N VAL A 50 -6.40 -11.57 -3.15
CA VAL A 50 -6.79 -12.79 -3.88
C VAL A 50 -7.51 -13.76 -2.94
N GLU A 51 -8.52 -14.45 -3.48
CA GLU A 51 -9.31 -15.45 -2.74
C GLU A 51 -8.47 -16.60 -2.19
N SER A 52 -7.39 -16.98 -2.88
CA SER A 52 -6.44 -17.99 -2.42
C SER A 52 -5.50 -17.50 -1.30
N GLY A 53 -5.50 -16.19 -1.02
CA GLY A 53 -4.77 -15.53 0.05
C GLY A 53 -5.73 -15.18 1.19
N TYR A 54 -5.82 -13.90 1.56
CA TYR A 54 -6.77 -13.44 2.58
C TYR A 54 -8.14 -13.04 2.03
N GLY A 55 -8.29 -12.87 0.72
CA GLY A 55 -9.57 -12.59 0.07
C GLY A 55 -10.23 -11.28 0.50
N LEU A 56 -9.46 -10.30 0.96
CA LEU A 56 -9.98 -9.00 1.42
C LEU A 56 -10.49 -8.17 0.24
N SER A 57 -11.57 -7.42 0.51
CA SER A 57 -12.07 -6.41 -0.40
C SER A 57 -11.17 -5.17 -0.39
N CYS A 58 -11.19 -4.38 -1.47
CA CYS A 58 -10.44 -3.11 -1.53
C CYS A 58 -10.85 -2.15 -0.40
N ARG A 59 -12.12 -2.22 0.01
CA ARG A 59 -12.73 -1.36 1.03
C ARG A 59 -12.33 -1.72 2.45
N ASP A 60 -11.75 -2.91 2.65
CA ASP A 60 -11.31 -3.36 3.97
C ASP A 60 -10.06 -2.59 4.43
N CYS A 61 -9.35 -1.94 3.50
CA CYS A 61 -8.19 -1.10 3.80
C CYS A 61 -8.32 0.34 3.26
N HIS A 62 -9.09 0.55 2.18
CA HIS A 62 -9.32 1.87 1.60
C HIS A 62 -10.68 2.44 2.00
N HIS A 63 -10.68 3.66 2.53
CA HIS A 63 -11.92 4.39 2.77
C HIS A 63 -12.53 4.88 1.45
N HIS A 64 -13.86 4.89 1.38
CA HIS A 64 -14.62 5.37 0.23
C HIS A 64 -15.65 6.41 0.70
N PRO A 65 -15.68 7.62 0.12
CA PRO A 65 -16.77 8.56 0.39
C PRO A 65 -18.08 8.04 -0.21
N GLU A 66 -19.22 8.26 0.45
CA GLU A 66 -20.50 7.65 0.09
C GLU A 66 -21.12 8.14 -1.23
N GLU A 67 -20.56 9.19 -1.85
CA GLU A 67 -21.12 9.81 -3.06
C GLU A 67 -20.17 9.69 -4.25
N GLU A 68 -20.35 8.63 -5.05
CA GLU A 68 -20.76 8.71 -6.46
C GLU A 68 -20.81 7.27 -7.02
N GLU A 69 -21.98 6.89 -7.53
CA GLU A 69 -22.32 5.60 -8.15
C GLU A 69 -21.61 5.34 -9.49
N ASP A 70 -20.56 6.11 -9.80
CA ASP A 70 -19.79 5.93 -11.01
C ASP A 70 -18.68 4.91 -10.74
N GLU A 71 -18.70 3.85 -11.54
CA GLU A 71 -17.86 2.64 -11.52
C GLU A 71 -16.36 2.90 -11.73
N GLU A 72 -15.84 4.06 -11.38
CA GLU A 72 -14.42 4.36 -11.43
C GLU A 72 -13.78 4.00 -10.08
N GLU A 73 -12.96 2.96 -10.09
CA GLU A 73 -12.09 2.44 -9.00
C GLU A 73 -11.17 3.50 -8.32
N GLN A 74 -11.31 4.78 -8.69
CA GLN A 74 -10.53 5.93 -8.24
C GLN A 74 -11.04 6.57 -6.93
N ALA A 75 -12.18 6.13 -6.39
CA ALA A 75 -12.75 6.69 -5.16
C ALA A 75 -12.15 6.12 -3.85
N PHE A 76 -11.21 5.17 -3.93
CA PHE A 76 -10.59 4.53 -2.77
C PHE A 76 -9.43 5.37 -2.22
N ARG A 77 -9.62 6.00 -1.06
CA ARG A 77 -8.59 6.79 -0.38
C ARG A 77 -7.77 5.93 0.56
N ALA A 78 -6.44 6.10 0.52
CA ALA A 78 -5.53 5.40 1.40
C ALA A 78 -5.48 6.09 2.77
N CYS A 79 -5.17 5.35 3.83
CA CYS A 79 -5.12 5.90 5.20
C CYS A 79 -4.21 7.14 5.30
N GLY A 80 -3.12 7.17 4.52
CA GLY A 80 -2.17 8.27 4.50
C GLY A 80 -2.64 9.56 3.83
N ASP A 81 -3.77 9.54 3.14
CA ASP A 81 -4.36 10.74 2.53
C ASP A 81 -4.92 11.66 3.62
N CYS A 82 -5.46 11.07 4.70
CA CYS A 82 -6.12 11.80 5.80
C CYS A 82 -5.41 11.67 7.16
N HIS A 83 -4.74 10.57 7.49
CA HIS A 83 -4.06 10.42 8.79
C HIS A 83 -2.71 11.16 8.85
N GLN A 84 -2.64 12.37 8.30
CA GLN A 84 -1.46 13.21 8.33
C GLN A 84 -1.46 14.11 9.56
N LEU A 85 -0.27 14.38 10.10
CA LEU A 85 -0.14 15.32 11.21
C LEU A 85 -0.50 16.74 10.73
N PRO A 86 -1.41 17.45 11.41
CA PRO A 86 -1.68 18.84 11.09
C PRO A 86 -0.42 19.69 11.21
N LYS A 87 -0.28 20.69 10.36
CA LYS A 87 0.83 21.65 10.48
C LYS A 87 0.66 22.45 11.77
N LYS A 88 1.77 22.86 12.38
CA LYS A 88 1.77 23.62 13.62
C LYS A 88 0.92 24.90 13.46
N GLY A 89 -0.19 24.99 14.19
CA GLY A 89 -1.13 26.12 14.15
C GLY A 89 -2.41 25.87 13.33
N GLU A 90 -2.58 24.68 12.76
CA GLU A 90 -3.79 24.24 12.08
C GLU A 90 -4.60 23.35 13.03
N THR A 91 -5.89 23.67 13.22
CA THR A 91 -6.79 22.92 14.12
C THR A 91 -7.39 21.70 13.42
N SER A 92 -7.70 21.82 12.12
CA SER A 92 -8.22 20.73 11.29
C SER A 92 -7.62 20.82 9.88
N PRO A 93 -7.01 19.75 9.35
CA PRO A 93 -6.42 19.78 8.03
C PRO A 93 -7.43 19.97 6.90
N GLN A 94 -7.08 20.77 5.91
CA GLN A 94 -7.95 21.04 4.75
C GLN A 94 -8.39 19.80 3.96
N PHE A 95 -7.61 18.71 3.99
CA PHE A 95 -7.97 17.47 3.29
C PHE A 95 -9.21 16.78 3.88
N CYS A 96 -9.53 17.00 5.17
CA CYS A 96 -10.74 16.46 5.78
C CYS A 96 -11.98 17.12 5.19
N LEU A 97 -11.87 18.42 4.89
CA LEU A 97 -12.94 19.26 4.38
C LEU A 97 -13.26 18.98 2.90
N GLU A 98 -12.52 18.10 2.23
CA GLU A 98 -12.91 17.58 0.92
C GLU A 98 -14.21 16.77 0.98
N CYS A 99 -14.51 16.15 2.13
CA CYS A 99 -15.67 15.27 2.29
C CYS A 99 -16.46 15.52 3.59
N HIS A 100 -15.82 16.04 4.64
CA HIS A 100 -16.48 16.32 5.91
C HIS A 100 -16.80 17.79 6.05
N GLU A 101 -17.94 18.11 6.67
CA GLU A 101 -18.21 19.50 7.03
C GLU A 101 -17.34 19.91 8.24
N PRO A 102 -17.00 21.20 8.38
CA PRO A 102 -16.21 21.68 9.51
C PRO A 102 -16.78 21.27 10.88
N GLU A 103 -18.10 21.23 10.97
CA GLU A 103 -18.88 20.88 12.16
C GLU A 103 -18.70 19.40 12.55
N ASP A 104 -18.45 18.52 11.58
CA ASP A 104 -18.22 17.09 11.80
C ASP A 104 -16.81 16.78 12.34
N ILE A 105 -15.89 17.76 12.30
CA ILE A 105 -14.47 17.57 12.60
C ILE A 105 -13.93 18.51 13.69
N GLU A 106 -14.79 19.24 14.40
CA GLU A 106 -14.38 20.21 15.43
C GLU A 106 -13.61 19.58 16.61
N ASP A 107 -13.94 18.33 16.98
CA ASP A 107 -13.36 17.63 18.15
C ASP A 107 -12.72 16.27 17.81
N VAL A 108 -12.37 16.05 16.54
CA VAL A 108 -11.84 14.75 16.10
C VAL A 108 -10.33 14.68 16.36
N GLU A 109 -9.92 13.76 17.25
CA GLU A 109 -8.51 13.46 17.45
C GLU A 109 -7.98 12.65 16.26
N ILE A 110 -7.14 13.29 15.44
CA ILE A 110 -6.56 12.63 14.25
C ILE A 110 -5.48 11.65 14.70
N THR A 111 -5.77 10.35 14.55
CA THR A 111 -4.76 9.30 14.69
C THR A 111 -3.67 9.49 13.63
N LYS A 112 -2.40 9.33 14.02
CA LYS A 112 -1.27 9.45 13.10
C LYS A 112 -1.26 8.27 12.12
N LYS A 113 -0.79 8.50 10.89
CA LYS A 113 -0.67 7.47 9.84
C LYS A 113 -0.02 6.18 10.34
N SER A 114 1.07 6.27 11.11
CA SER A 114 1.74 5.10 11.69
C SER A 114 0.82 4.28 12.58
N ASP A 115 0.05 4.97 13.42
CA ASP A 115 -0.77 4.35 14.44
C ASP A 115 -2.03 3.74 13.80
N ALA A 116 -2.59 4.40 12.78
CA ALA A 116 -3.67 3.86 11.97
C ALA A 116 -3.26 2.58 11.20
N PHE A 117 -2.02 2.52 10.70
CA PHE A 117 -1.51 1.27 10.09
C PHE A 117 -1.24 0.19 11.14
N HIS A 118 -0.67 0.53 12.31
CA HIS A 118 -0.47 -0.46 13.37
C HIS A 118 -1.80 -1.00 13.87
N SER A 119 -2.84 -0.17 14.06
CA SER A 119 -4.16 -0.67 14.44
C SER A 119 -4.74 -1.60 13.39
N GLN A 120 -4.85 -1.16 12.13
CA GLN A 120 -5.49 -1.95 11.08
C GLN A 120 -4.76 -3.27 10.79
N CYS A 121 -3.44 -3.22 10.63
CA CYS A 121 -2.64 -4.37 10.24
C CYS A 121 -2.43 -5.33 11.42
N GLU A 122 -2.13 -4.83 12.62
CA GLU A 122 -1.87 -5.70 13.77
C GLU A 122 -3.16 -6.35 14.28
N GLU A 123 -4.28 -5.63 14.31
CA GLU A 123 -5.55 -6.18 14.79
C GLU A 123 -6.05 -7.31 13.90
N CYS A 124 -6.11 -7.09 12.59
CA CYS A 124 -6.55 -8.14 11.66
C CYS A 124 -5.67 -9.39 11.79
N HIS A 125 -4.35 -9.23 11.75
CA HIS A 125 -3.40 -10.33 11.88
C HIS A 125 -3.52 -11.04 13.24
N LYS A 126 -3.72 -10.30 14.33
CA LYS A 126 -3.95 -10.87 15.66
C LYS A 126 -5.25 -11.67 15.72
N ASP A 127 -6.32 -11.15 15.12
CA ASP A 127 -7.65 -11.79 15.13
C ASP A 127 -7.66 -13.10 14.35
N VAL A 128 -6.91 -13.16 13.24
CA VAL A 128 -6.77 -14.40 12.45
C VAL A 128 -5.58 -15.28 12.89
N GLY A 129 -4.83 -14.86 13.91
CA GLY A 129 -3.69 -15.60 14.45
C GLY A 129 -2.49 -15.72 13.49
N ILE A 130 -2.31 -14.74 12.61
CA ILE A 130 -1.19 -14.64 11.67
C ILE A 130 -0.11 -13.73 12.26
N GLY A 131 1.14 -14.17 12.22
CA GLY A 131 2.27 -13.42 12.78
C GLY A 131 2.61 -13.80 14.22
N PRO A 132 3.66 -13.20 14.80
CA PRO A 132 4.16 -13.55 16.12
C PRO A 132 3.18 -13.14 17.21
N ILE A 133 2.82 -14.11 18.04
CA ILE A 133 1.98 -13.90 19.24
C ILE A 133 2.82 -13.24 20.36
N GLU A 134 4.15 -13.38 20.32
CA GLU A 134 5.05 -12.79 21.30
C GLU A 134 5.42 -11.35 20.93
N ASP A 135 5.25 -10.43 21.90
CA ASP A 135 5.46 -9.00 21.72
C ASP A 135 6.89 -8.62 21.27
N ASN A 136 7.89 -9.45 21.58
CA ASN A 136 9.29 -9.15 21.28
C ASN A 136 9.62 -9.21 19.78
N ASP A 137 8.92 -10.05 19.01
CA ASP A 137 9.15 -10.22 17.57
C ASP A 137 8.10 -9.50 16.71
N ARG A 138 7.11 -8.85 17.34
CA ARG A 138 6.01 -8.16 16.65
C ARG A 138 6.49 -7.10 15.67
N CYS A 139 7.47 -6.30 16.09
CA CYS A 139 8.01 -5.21 15.27
C CYS A 139 8.77 -5.72 14.05
N THR A 140 9.60 -6.74 14.23
CA THR A 140 10.51 -7.26 13.19
C THR A 140 9.81 -8.13 12.17
N TRP A 141 8.60 -8.60 12.49
CA TRP A 141 7.74 -9.31 11.57
C TRP A 141 7.23 -8.42 10.42
N CYS A 142 6.92 -7.15 10.71
CA CYS A 142 6.54 -6.16 9.70
C CYS A 142 7.75 -5.37 9.17
N HIS A 143 8.63 -4.92 10.06
CA HIS A 143 9.73 -4.04 9.72
C HIS A 143 11.00 -4.83 9.41
N PHE A 144 11.44 -4.76 8.15
CA PHE A 144 12.74 -5.27 7.76
C PHE A 144 13.83 -4.30 8.21
N MET A 145 14.41 -4.57 9.38
CA MET A 145 15.62 -3.89 9.85
C MET A 145 16.81 -4.40 9.04
N LYS A 146 17.56 -3.48 8.44
CA LYS A 146 18.76 -3.77 7.66
C LYS A 146 20.02 -3.64 8.51
#